data_AF-A0A7V5K215-F1
#
_entry.id   AF-A0A7V5K215-F1
#
_cell.length_a   1.000
_cell.length_b   1.000
_cell.length_c   1.000
_cell.angle_alpha   90.00
_cell.angle_beta   90.00
_cell.angle_gamma   90.00
#
_symmetry.space_group_name_H-M   'P 1'
#
loop_
_entity.id
_entity.type
_entity.pdbx_description
1 polymer ?
#
loop_
_entity_poly.entity_id
_entity_poly.type
_entity_poly.pdbx_seq_one_letter_code
_entity_poly.pdbx_strand_id
1 'polypeptide(L)'
;MNLESLKKRFAEIFYKEKITTAYIKDIKEKRLHLVLPSGKEELINCSSLVYFEEKPTPLNDLNQIIALVKEKNEKREKMKDTFNLEEIWEILVEEAENIHIKDAVELLLGRIPTEDEIAGFVRKALEDRIYFRLKEPNLLQIVPKEEVERLILQRKKELEKLKKLSEGGEFIKALQLKNIESFPQEIIDFWISALKEYVLWETQTPSGKLAYEVLKRLNIAEPYKVFNLLVFAKIFNEDENLELLKTRYPTSFSEKELKEAELIAKMEITKEEREDLTHLYTVTVDAEDTQDFDDALSFEEKEDKYIIYIHIAEVADFLRPGLALWDGALERACTLYLPDEIYPMLPFPLSHEKFSLKKGELKASLTFKIFIDKSYNLLYFEPLLSLIKVKDRLTYEKVDELLTKDPFWQKIYEIFMHFKKKREEKEFYAVFLPEVQVRVRPDGKIIVKKVEMTPSRLLIAEAMILINTLAAEFLYQNQIPAIYRSQPKPLEIIENREENLYLKLIQLKYLAKSEL
;
A
#
# COMPACT_ATOMS: atom_id res chain seq x y z
N MET A 1 2.14 -43.99 41.26
CA MET A 1 2.83 -45.21 40.76
C MET A 1 3.83 -45.70 41.80
N ASN A 2 3.76 -46.98 42.21
CA ASN A 2 4.80 -47.58 43.04
C ASN A 2 6.01 -47.88 42.14
N LEU A 3 7.13 -47.18 42.33
CA LEU A 3 8.29 -47.34 41.46
C LEU A 3 8.81 -48.77 41.49
N GLU A 4 8.83 -49.41 42.65
CA GLU A 4 9.39 -50.75 42.85
C GLU A 4 8.69 -51.83 42.00
N SER A 5 7.40 -51.62 41.64
CA SER A 5 6.66 -52.55 40.79
C SER A 5 7.06 -52.53 39.33
N LEU A 6 7.87 -51.55 38.89
CA LEU A 6 8.35 -51.42 37.51
C LEU A 6 9.57 -52.31 37.20
N LYS A 7 10.20 -52.92 38.21
CA LYS A 7 11.38 -53.77 38.00
C LYS A 7 11.06 -54.96 37.10
N LYS A 8 12.05 -55.32 36.28
CA LYS A 8 12.03 -56.48 35.38
C LYS A 8 10.93 -56.40 34.32
N ARG A 9 10.73 -55.23 33.70
CA ARG A 9 9.71 -55.00 32.65
C ARG A 9 10.32 -54.36 31.42
N PHE A 10 9.73 -54.60 30.26
CA PHE A 10 9.98 -53.74 29.11
C PHE A 10 9.15 -52.47 29.20
N ALA A 11 9.69 -51.38 28.67
CA ALA A 11 9.08 -50.06 28.70
C ALA A 11 9.43 -49.25 27.46
N GLU A 12 8.54 -48.35 27.06
CA GLU A 12 8.85 -47.28 26.13
C GLU A 12 9.27 -46.04 26.90
N ILE A 13 10.39 -45.43 26.49
CA ILE A 13 10.94 -44.22 27.10
C ILE A 13 11.22 -43.16 26.04
N PHE A 14 11.13 -41.88 26.42
CA PHE A 14 11.73 -40.80 25.67
C PHE A 14 13.26 -40.79 25.87
N TYR A 15 14.01 -41.08 24.81
CA TYR A 15 15.46 -41.06 24.79
C TYR A 15 15.95 -40.35 23.53
N LYS A 16 16.72 -39.26 23.70
CA LYS A 16 17.28 -38.44 22.61
C LYS A 16 16.23 -38.07 21.55
N GLU A 17 15.14 -37.45 22.02
CA GLU A 17 14.02 -36.95 21.19
C GLU A 17 13.20 -38.02 20.47
N LYS A 18 13.45 -39.31 20.72
CA LYS A 18 12.68 -40.43 20.16
C LYS A 18 12.14 -41.33 21.26
N ILE A 19 11.08 -42.07 20.95
CA ILE A 19 10.58 -43.13 21.81
C ILE A 19 11.36 -44.41 21.48
N THR A 20 11.87 -45.09 22.50
CA THR A 20 12.61 -46.34 22.33
C THR A 20 12.20 -47.36 23.38
N THR A 21 12.25 -48.64 23.01
CA THR A 21 12.05 -49.74 23.96
C THR A 21 13.29 -49.92 24.82
N ALA A 22 13.10 -50.06 26.12
CA ALA A 22 14.15 -50.39 27.07
C ALA A 22 13.67 -51.46 28.06
N TYR A 23 14.60 -52.14 28.71
CA TYR A 23 14.29 -53.08 29.80
C TYR A 23 14.71 -52.51 31.16
N ILE A 24 13.78 -52.46 32.11
CA ILE A 24 14.00 -51.94 33.46
C ILE A 24 14.63 -53.04 34.32
N LYS A 25 15.95 -52.97 34.50
CA LYS A 25 16.71 -53.95 35.29
C LYS A 25 16.53 -53.74 36.78
N ASP A 26 16.65 -52.50 37.22
CA ASP A 26 16.55 -52.10 38.62
C ASP A 26 16.12 -50.64 38.73
N ILE A 27 15.86 -50.17 39.95
CA ILE A 27 15.45 -48.80 40.23
C ILE A 27 16.28 -48.29 41.38
N LYS A 28 16.94 -47.15 41.16
CA LYS A 28 17.77 -46.48 42.17
C LYS A 28 17.15 -45.12 42.45
N GLU A 29 16.56 -44.98 43.63
CA GLU A 29 15.82 -43.78 44.04
C GLU A 29 14.67 -43.44 43.07
N LYS A 30 14.82 -42.35 42.28
CA LYS A 30 13.87 -41.89 41.25
C LYS A 30 14.40 -42.08 39.82
N ARG A 31 15.41 -42.94 39.64
CA ARG A 31 16.00 -43.24 38.33
C ARG A 31 15.83 -44.71 37.98
N LEU A 32 15.45 -44.96 36.73
CA LEU A 32 15.31 -46.29 36.14
C LEU A 32 16.68 -46.73 35.63
N HIS A 33 17.13 -47.90 36.05
CA HIS A 33 18.33 -48.55 35.50
C HIS A 33 17.91 -49.39 34.29
N LEU A 34 18.22 -48.91 33.09
CA LEU A 34 17.67 -49.39 31.83
C LEU A 34 18.73 -50.04 30.96
N VAL A 35 18.36 -51.12 30.28
CA VAL A 35 19.11 -51.68 29.16
C VAL A 35 18.49 -51.20 27.86
N LEU A 36 19.26 -50.46 27.06
CA LEU A 36 18.83 -49.90 25.77
C LEU A 36 19.06 -50.89 24.60
N PRO A 37 18.41 -50.70 23.43
CA PRO A 37 18.63 -51.56 22.26
C PRO A 37 20.08 -51.59 21.76
N SER A 38 20.86 -50.55 22.07
CA SER A 38 22.30 -50.48 21.76
C SER A 38 23.17 -51.35 22.68
N GLY A 39 22.59 -52.04 23.66
CA GLY A 39 23.30 -52.83 24.67
C GLY A 39 23.91 -52.01 25.81
N LYS A 40 23.64 -50.69 25.87
CA LYS A 40 24.13 -49.82 26.94
C LYS A 40 23.20 -49.87 28.15
N GLU A 41 23.80 -49.91 29.34
CA GLU A 41 23.09 -49.70 30.60
C GLU A 41 23.14 -48.21 30.96
N GLU A 42 21.99 -47.56 31.17
CA GLU A 42 21.90 -46.15 31.54
C GLU A 42 20.93 -45.91 32.70
N LEU A 43 21.16 -44.83 33.46
CA LEU A 43 20.28 -44.37 34.53
C LEU A 43 19.47 -43.16 34.06
N ILE A 44 18.19 -43.35 33.80
CA ILE A 44 17.30 -42.31 33.24
C ILE A 44 16.24 -41.91 34.29
N ASN A 45 15.81 -40.65 34.26
CA ASN A 45 14.74 -40.16 35.14
C ASN A 45 13.41 -40.87 34.82
N CYS A 46 12.63 -41.21 35.85
CA CYS A 46 11.29 -41.78 35.67
C CYS A 46 10.35 -40.90 34.85
N SER A 47 10.58 -39.58 34.76
CA SER A 47 9.81 -38.67 33.90
C SER A 47 9.92 -38.99 32.40
N SER A 48 10.93 -39.74 31.98
CA SER A 48 11.08 -40.19 30.59
C SER A 48 10.24 -41.41 30.25
N LEU A 49 9.57 -42.03 31.23
CA LEU A 49 8.74 -43.22 31.03
C LEU A 49 7.45 -42.86 30.30
N VAL A 50 7.13 -43.60 29.25
CA VAL A 50 5.94 -43.40 28.42
C VAL A 50 4.96 -44.54 28.62
N TYR A 51 5.45 -45.77 28.51
CA TYR A 51 4.67 -46.99 28.64
C TYR A 51 5.50 -48.06 29.33
N PHE A 52 4.88 -48.94 30.11
CA PHE A 52 5.51 -50.14 30.65
C PHE A 52 4.55 -51.32 30.60
N GLU A 53 5.08 -52.51 30.35
CA GLU A 53 4.28 -53.74 30.24
C GLU A 53 3.64 -54.10 31.60
N GLU A 54 2.46 -54.73 31.59
CA GLU A 54 1.72 -55.03 32.84
C GLU A 54 2.39 -56.14 33.65
N LYS A 55 3.02 -57.11 32.97
CA LYS A 55 3.63 -58.29 33.58
C LYS A 55 5.16 -58.15 33.59
N PRO A 56 5.83 -58.41 34.74
CA PRO A 56 7.27 -58.50 34.76
C PRO A 56 7.74 -59.72 33.95
N THR A 57 8.79 -59.53 33.18
CA THR A 57 9.51 -60.58 32.45
C THR A 57 10.87 -60.76 33.12
N PRO A 58 10.99 -61.62 34.16
CA PRO A 58 12.22 -61.74 34.93
C PRO A 58 13.33 -62.39 34.09
N LEU A 59 14.23 -61.55 33.58
CA LEU A 59 15.42 -61.98 32.86
C LEU A 59 16.67 -61.72 33.72
N ASN A 60 17.57 -62.71 33.76
CA ASN A 60 18.82 -62.65 34.51
C ASN A 60 20.07 -62.59 33.61
N ASP A 61 19.94 -62.93 32.32
CA ASP A 61 21.02 -62.90 31.33
C ASP A 61 20.98 -61.61 30.51
N LEU A 62 22.05 -60.81 30.60
CA LEU A 62 22.17 -59.53 29.89
C LEU A 62 22.14 -59.71 28.37
N ASN A 63 22.72 -60.78 27.83
CA ASN A 63 22.73 -60.99 26.37
C ASN A 63 21.33 -61.30 25.84
N GLN A 64 20.54 -62.06 26.61
CA GLN A 64 19.13 -62.31 26.28
C GLN A 64 18.28 -61.03 26.38
N ILE A 65 18.52 -60.20 27.40
CA ILE A 65 17.85 -58.90 27.53
C ILE A 65 18.14 -58.02 26.32
N ILE A 66 19.41 -57.87 25.93
CA ILE A 66 19.80 -57.03 24.80
C ILE A 66 19.17 -57.52 23.49
N ALA A 67 19.18 -58.83 23.23
CA ALA A 67 18.57 -59.42 22.05
C ALA A 67 17.06 -59.12 21.98
N LEU A 68 16.34 -59.35 23.08
CA LEU A 68 14.88 -59.12 23.16
C LEU A 68 14.50 -57.65 23.10
N VAL A 69 15.25 -56.75 23.75
CA VAL A 69 15.01 -55.30 23.67
C VAL A 69 15.17 -54.82 22.22
N LYS A 70 16.20 -55.30 21.51
CA LYS A 70 16.43 -54.94 20.11
C LYS A 70 15.30 -55.44 19.20
N GLU A 71 14.94 -56.71 19.33
CA GLU A 71 13.84 -57.32 18.57
C GLU A 71 12.52 -56.58 18.80
N LYS A 72 12.14 -56.35 20.06
CA LYS A 72 10.93 -55.61 20.42
C LYS A 72 10.96 -54.18 19.88
N ASN A 73 12.08 -53.49 19.97
CA ASN A 73 12.20 -52.11 19.48
C ASN A 73 11.95 -52.00 17.97
N GLU A 74 12.50 -52.92 17.18
CA GLU A 74 12.30 -52.97 15.72
C GLU A 74 10.86 -53.38 15.36
N LYS A 75 10.30 -54.37 16.08
CA LYS A 75 8.92 -54.83 15.87
C LYS A 75 7.90 -53.73 16.17
N ARG A 76 8.05 -53.03 17.29
CA ARG A 76 7.17 -51.93 17.73
C ARG A 76 7.24 -50.73 16.78
N GLU A 77 8.41 -50.47 16.20
CA GLU A 77 8.55 -49.40 15.19
C GLU A 77 7.76 -49.71 13.94
N LYS A 78 7.76 -50.97 13.47
CA LYS A 78 6.95 -51.39 12.32
C LYS A 78 5.46 -51.39 12.61
N MET A 79 5.07 -51.77 13.83
CA MET A 79 3.66 -51.76 14.26
C MET A 79 3.06 -50.35 14.34
N LYS A 80 3.88 -49.32 14.48
CA LYS A 80 3.44 -47.92 14.52
C LYS A 80 2.53 -47.54 13.35
N ASP A 81 2.85 -48.02 12.15
CA ASP A 81 2.16 -47.64 10.91
C ASP A 81 0.85 -48.40 10.67
N THR A 82 0.49 -49.36 11.53
CA THR A 82 -0.75 -50.13 11.40
C THR A 82 -1.96 -49.48 12.06
N PHE A 83 -1.76 -48.38 12.81
CA PHE A 83 -2.81 -47.74 13.61
C PHE A 83 -3.33 -46.45 12.96
N ASN A 84 -4.65 -46.35 12.78
CA ASN A 84 -5.33 -45.11 12.42
C ASN A 84 -5.78 -44.40 13.72
N LEU A 85 -5.15 -43.26 14.05
CA LEU A 85 -5.45 -42.52 15.27
C LEU A 85 -6.78 -41.78 15.22
N GLU A 86 -7.23 -41.36 14.03
CA GLU A 86 -8.47 -40.60 13.84
C GLU A 86 -9.68 -41.46 14.19
N GLU A 87 -9.74 -42.68 13.65
CA GLU A 87 -10.82 -43.64 13.90
C GLU A 87 -11.03 -43.92 15.40
N ILE A 88 -9.96 -44.21 16.13
CA ILE A 88 -10.07 -44.47 17.57
C ILE A 88 -10.37 -43.20 18.37
N TRP A 89 -9.87 -42.05 17.92
CA TRP A 89 -10.13 -40.78 18.60
C TRP A 89 -11.60 -40.37 18.49
N GLU A 90 -12.23 -40.55 17.33
CA GLU A 90 -13.66 -40.27 17.11
C GLU A 90 -14.56 -41.05 18.06
N ILE A 91 -14.18 -42.30 18.37
CA ILE A 91 -14.93 -43.16 19.31
C ILE A 91 -14.76 -42.67 20.75
N LEU A 92 -13.58 -42.15 21.10
CA LEU A 92 -13.20 -41.89 22.48
C LEU A 92 -13.49 -40.46 22.95
N VAL A 93 -13.53 -39.48 22.05
CA VAL A 93 -13.58 -38.06 22.39
C VAL A 93 -14.84 -37.64 23.16
N GLU A 94 -15.96 -38.34 22.99
CA GLU A 94 -17.21 -38.08 23.71
C GLU A 94 -17.38 -38.94 24.98
N GLU A 95 -16.55 -39.97 25.15
CA GLU A 95 -16.68 -40.98 26.21
C GLU A 95 -15.78 -40.69 27.42
N ALA A 96 -14.57 -40.15 27.21
CA ALA A 96 -13.62 -39.91 28.29
C ALA A 96 -12.62 -38.78 27.98
N GLU A 97 -12.12 -38.13 29.04
CA GLU A 97 -11.00 -37.18 28.92
C GLU A 97 -9.64 -37.89 28.87
N ASN A 98 -9.53 -39.07 29.49
CA ASN A 98 -8.30 -39.83 29.62
C ASN A 98 -8.62 -41.32 29.46
N ILE A 99 -7.70 -42.05 28.83
CA ILE A 99 -7.85 -43.48 28.60
C ILE A 99 -6.53 -44.20 28.86
N HIS A 100 -6.60 -45.38 29.47
CA HIS A 100 -5.43 -46.25 29.55
C HIS A 100 -5.06 -46.75 28.16
N ILE A 101 -3.78 -46.74 27.83
CA ILE A 101 -3.31 -47.07 26.46
C ILE A 101 -3.79 -48.46 26.04
N LYS A 102 -3.76 -49.42 26.96
CA LYS A 102 -4.25 -50.77 26.73
C LYS A 102 -5.72 -50.79 26.31
N ASP A 103 -6.58 -50.07 27.03
CA ASP A 103 -8.03 -50.02 26.76
C ASP A 103 -8.30 -49.38 25.39
N ALA A 104 -7.56 -48.32 25.03
CA ALA A 104 -7.67 -47.70 23.72
C ALA A 104 -7.32 -48.67 22.58
N VAL A 105 -6.25 -49.46 22.74
CA VAL A 105 -5.83 -50.44 21.73
C VAL A 105 -6.76 -51.67 21.71
N GLU A 106 -7.29 -52.09 22.86
CA GLU A 106 -8.28 -53.16 22.95
C GLU A 106 -9.57 -52.80 22.22
N LEU A 107 -10.06 -51.56 22.40
CA LEU A 107 -11.21 -51.02 21.68
C LEU A 107 -10.95 -50.99 20.17
N LEU A 108 -9.77 -50.54 19.75
CA LEU A 108 -9.39 -50.48 18.33
C LEU A 108 -9.28 -51.88 17.68
N LEU A 109 -8.74 -52.86 18.39
CA LEU A 109 -8.51 -54.21 17.84
C LEU A 109 -9.69 -55.16 18.04
N GLY A 110 -10.66 -54.83 18.92
CA GLY A 110 -11.76 -55.72 19.30
C GLY A 110 -11.31 -57.00 20.01
N ARG A 111 -10.07 -57.05 20.49
CA ARG A 111 -9.47 -58.17 21.22
C ARG A 111 -8.40 -57.68 22.17
N ILE A 112 -8.02 -58.53 23.12
CA ILE A 112 -6.90 -58.26 24.03
C ILE A 112 -5.63 -58.00 23.20
N PRO A 113 -5.03 -56.80 23.30
CA PRO A 113 -3.84 -56.44 22.54
C PRO A 113 -2.58 -57.07 23.15
N THR A 114 -1.58 -57.31 22.31
CA THR A 114 -0.24 -57.69 22.77
C THR A 114 0.53 -56.46 23.26
N GLU A 115 1.49 -56.68 24.16
CA GLU A 115 2.36 -55.63 24.70
C GLU A 115 3.11 -54.84 23.60
N ASP A 116 3.42 -55.49 22.48
CA ASP A 116 4.08 -54.83 21.34
C ASP A 116 3.11 -53.97 20.51
N GLU A 117 1.84 -54.36 20.41
CA GLU A 117 0.79 -53.55 19.75
C GLU A 117 0.50 -52.28 20.56
N ILE A 118 0.40 -52.40 21.89
CA ILE A 118 0.21 -51.26 22.79
C ILE A 118 1.38 -50.28 22.65
N ALA A 119 2.61 -50.80 22.63
CA ALA A 119 3.80 -49.98 22.45
C ALA A 119 3.93 -49.38 21.03
N GLY A 120 3.45 -50.07 19.99
CA GLY A 120 3.37 -49.51 18.63
C GLY A 120 2.38 -48.35 18.54
N PHE A 121 1.20 -48.50 19.16
CA PHE A 121 0.17 -47.46 19.22
C PHE A 121 0.68 -46.19 19.93
N VAL A 122 1.31 -46.33 21.10
CA VAL A 122 1.80 -45.14 21.83
C VAL A 122 2.88 -44.39 21.06
N ARG A 123 3.72 -45.09 20.28
CA ARG A 123 4.69 -44.44 19.39
C ARG A 123 3.98 -43.58 18.33
N LYS A 124 2.94 -44.12 17.71
CA LYS A 124 2.15 -43.40 16.70
C LYS A 124 1.44 -42.19 17.31
N ALA A 125 0.77 -42.40 18.45
CA ALA A 125 0.01 -41.38 19.18
C ALA A 125 0.87 -40.19 19.63
N LEU A 126 2.14 -40.44 19.98
CA LEU A 126 3.04 -39.38 20.45
C LEU A 126 3.91 -38.77 19.34
N GLU A 127 3.98 -39.42 18.17
CA GLU A 127 4.51 -38.86 16.93
C GLU A 127 3.51 -37.88 16.30
N ASP A 128 2.24 -38.27 16.18
CA ASP A 128 1.15 -37.40 15.72
C ASP A 128 0.24 -36.99 16.89
N ARG A 129 0.68 -35.94 17.61
CA ARG A 129 0.04 -35.44 18.84
C ARG A 129 -1.23 -34.65 18.62
N ILE A 130 -1.84 -34.76 17.44
CA ILE A 130 -3.13 -34.11 17.13
C ILE A 130 -4.22 -34.72 18.00
N TYR A 131 -4.25 -36.04 18.13
CA TYR A 131 -5.36 -36.78 18.74
C TYR A 131 -5.13 -37.16 20.20
N PHE A 132 -3.88 -37.44 20.59
CA PHE A 132 -3.54 -37.93 21.92
C PHE A 132 -2.30 -37.24 22.49
N ARG A 133 -2.28 -37.07 23.82
CA ARG A 133 -1.12 -36.57 24.57
C ARG A 133 -0.80 -37.50 25.72
N LEU A 134 0.48 -37.64 26.06
CA LEU A 134 0.86 -38.39 27.25
C LEU A 134 0.52 -37.57 28.49
N LYS A 135 -0.34 -38.11 29.36
CA LYS A 135 -0.65 -37.49 30.66
C LYS A 135 0.24 -38.05 31.76
N GLU A 136 0.26 -39.38 31.85
CA GLU A 136 1.10 -40.15 32.77
C GLU A 136 1.52 -41.45 32.07
N PRO A 137 2.56 -42.16 32.57
CA PRO A 137 2.90 -43.47 32.03
C PRO A 137 1.66 -44.39 31.94
N ASN A 138 1.45 -45.00 30.77
CA ASN A 138 0.29 -45.86 30.47
C ASN A 138 -1.08 -45.14 30.38
N LEU A 139 -1.13 -43.81 30.45
CA LEU A 139 -2.36 -43.02 30.38
C LEU A 139 -2.25 -41.90 29.34
N LEU A 140 -3.13 -41.92 28.34
CA LEU A 140 -3.26 -40.86 27.35
C LEU A 140 -4.39 -39.91 27.75
N GLN A 141 -4.14 -38.62 27.54
CA GLN A 141 -5.18 -37.62 27.42
C GLN A 141 -5.70 -37.63 25.98
N ILE A 142 -7.03 -37.65 25.84
CA ILE A 142 -7.71 -37.50 24.56
C ILE A 142 -7.81 -36.00 24.29
N VAL A 143 -7.34 -35.55 23.12
CA VAL A 143 -7.39 -34.13 22.77
C VAL A 143 -8.84 -33.75 22.44
N PRO A 144 -9.42 -32.68 23.02
CA PRO A 144 -10.80 -32.29 22.78
C PRO A 144 -11.08 -31.95 21.31
N LYS A 145 -12.32 -32.18 20.86
CA LYS A 145 -12.77 -31.93 19.47
C LYS A 145 -12.41 -30.55 18.92
N GLU A 146 -12.72 -29.49 19.68
CA GLU A 146 -12.41 -28.11 19.27
C GLU A 146 -10.90 -27.88 19.07
N GLU A 147 -10.08 -28.51 19.90
CA GLU A 147 -8.63 -28.39 19.81
C GLU A 147 -8.07 -29.20 18.62
N VAL A 148 -8.59 -30.41 18.38
CA VAL A 148 -8.25 -31.21 17.19
C VAL A 148 -8.62 -30.48 15.90
N GLU A 149 -9.83 -29.95 15.81
CA GLU A 149 -10.28 -29.15 14.66
C GLU A 149 -9.36 -27.94 14.40
N ARG A 150 -8.96 -27.24 15.47
CA ARG A 150 -8.00 -26.13 15.38
C ARG A 150 -6.63 -26.59 14.90
N LEU A 151 -6.09 -27.70 15.42
CA LEU A 151 -4.79 -28.24 15.04
C LEU A 151 -4.77 -28.72 13.58
N ILE A 152 -5.84 -29.38 13.13
CA ILE A 152 -6.02 -29.80 11.74
C ILE A 152 -6.07 -28.57 10.82
N LEU A 153 -6.86 -27.55 11.18
CA LEU A 153 -6.93 -26.31 10.41
C LEU A 153 -5.58 -25.59 10.34
N GLN A 154 -4.83 -25.56 11.44
CA GLN A 154 -3.49 -24.98 11.50
C GLN A 154 -2.52 -25.76 10.58
N ARG A 155 -2.49 -27.09 10.67
CA ARG A 155 -1.66 -27.95 9.80
C ARG A 155 -2.01 -27.76 8.33
N LYS A 156 -3.30 -27.63 8.00
CA LYS A 156 -3.77 -27.33 6.63
C LYS A 156 -3.25 -25.98 6.14
N LYS A 157 -3.37 -24.92 6.94
CA LYS A 157 -2.85 -23.58 6.61
C LYS A 157 -1.32 -23.59 6.45
N GLU A 158 -0.60 -24.32 7.29
CA GLU A 158 0.85 -24.47 7.19
C GLU A 158 1.25 -25.18 5.89
N LEU A 159 0.55 -26.26 5.53
CA LEU A 159 0.76 -26.97 4.26
C LEU A 159 0.44 -26.08 3.05
N GLU A 160 -0.67 -25.33 3.07
CA GLU A 160 -1.01 -24.37 2.03
C GLU A 160 0.04 -23.25 1.90
N LYS A 161 0.53 -22.74 3.04
CA LYS A 161 1.62 -21.75 3.06
C LYS A 161 2.89 -22.34 2.44
N LEU A 162 3.28 -23.56 2.81
CA LEU A 162 4.45 -24.23 2.25
C LEU A 162 4.31 -24.45 0.74
N LYS A 163 3.13 -24.85 0.27
CA LYS A 163 2.82 -24.97 -1.17
C LYS A 163 2.99 -23.62 -1.88
N LYS A 164 2.38 -22.55 -1.36
CA LYS A 164 2.56 -21.19 -1.93
C LYS A 164 4.02 -20.75 -1.95
N LEU A 165 4.77 -21.00 -0.89
CA LEU A 165 6.20 -20.64 -0.85
C LEU A 165 7.03 -21.43 -1.88
N SER A 166 6.67 -22.69 -2.13
CA SER A 166 7.30 -23.50 -3.18
C SER A 166 6.96 -22.98 -4.57
N GLU A 167 5.67 -22.74 -4.83
CA GLU A 167 5.16 -22.18 -6.09
C GLU A 167 5.82 -20.84 -6.41
N GLY A 168 5.89 -19.93 -5.44
CA GLY A 168 6.59 -18.65 -5.63
C GLY A 168 8.07 -18.83 -5.92
N GLY A 169 8.72 -19.82 -5.29
CA GLY A 169 10.12 -20.12 -5.55
C GLY A 169 10.36 -20.60 -6.99
N GLU A 170 9.46 -21.42 -7.52
CA GLU A 170 9.48 -21.87 -8.92
C GLU A 170 9.16 -20.72 -9.88
N PHE A 171 8.14 -19.92 -9.56
CA PHE A 171 7.74 -18.76 -10.33
C PHE A 171 8.88 -17.75 -10.49
N ILE A 172 9.55 -17.38 -9.40
CA ILE A 172 10.64 -16.39 -9.44
C ILE A 172 11.84 -16.92 -10.25
N LYS A 173 12.14 -18.23 -10.17
CA LYS A 173 13.17 -18.84 -11.03
C LYS A 173 12.77 -18.80 -12.51
N ALA A 174 11.51 -19.07 -12.82
CA ALA A 174 10.99 -18.94 -14.18
C ALA A 174 11.04 -17.48 -14.67
N LEU A 175 10.76 -16.52 -13.80
CA LEU A 175 10.85 -15.09 -14.08
C LEU A 175 12.29 -14.66 -14.42
N GLN A 176 13.29 -15.17 -13.69
CA GLN A 176 14.71 -14.95 -14.01
C GLN A 176 15.11 -15.48 -15.40
N LEU A 177 14.38 -16.48 -15.91
CA LEU A 177 14.59 -17.09 -17.22
C LEU A 177 13.63 -16.56 -18.30
N LYS A 178 12.77 -15.58 -17.99
CA LYS A 178 11.69 -15.07 -18.86
C LYS A 178 10.73 -16.15 -19.36
N ASN A 179 10.49 -17.19 -18.56
CA ASN A 179 9.67 -18.34 -18.94
C ASN A 179 8.43 -18.49 -18.03
N ILE A 180 7.77 -17.38 -17.72
CA ILE A 180 6.58 -17.37 -16.83
C ILE A 180 5.29 -17.81 -17.55
N GLU A 181 5.28 -17.85 -18.88
CA GLU A 181 4.12 -18.26 -19.69
C GLU A 181 3.70 -19.72 -19.44
N SER A 182 4.57 -20.51 -18.81
CA SER A 182 4.27 -21.88 -18.38
C SER A 182 3.34 -21.96 -17.17
N PHE A 183 3.08 -20.83 -16.49
CA PHE A 183 2.21 -20.77 -15.32
C PHE A 183 0.78 -20.33 -15.71
N PRO A 184 -0.25 -20.80 -14.97
CA PRO A 184 -1.60 -20.25 -15.05
C PRO A 184 -1.62 -18.72 -14.83
N GLN A 185 -2.48 -18.00 -15.56
CA GLN A 185 -2.58 -16.53 -15.49
C GLN A 185 -2.83 -16.03 -14.07
N GLU A 186 -3.68 -16.70 -13.30
CA GLU A 186 -3.96 -16.34 -11.89
C GLU A 186 -2.68 -16.35 -11.01
N ILE A 187 -1.77 -17.29 -11.27
CA ILE A 187 -0.49 -17.40 -10.56
C ILE A 187 0.46 -16.29 -11.01
N ILE A 188 0.51 -16.02 -12.31
CA ILE A 188 1.28 -14.91 -12.88
C ILE A 188 0.83 -13.59 -12.25
N ASP A 189 -0.46 -13.29 -12.28
CA ASP A 189 -1.03 -12.05 -11.76
C ASP A 189 -0.75 -11.89 -10.26
N PHE A 190 -0.96 -12.97 -9.48
CA PHE A 190 -0.69 -12.96 -8.05
C PHE A 190 0.78 -12.66 -7.73
N TRP A 191 1.72 -13.39 -8.32
CA TRP A 191 3.14 -13.22 -7.99
C TRP A 191 3.73 -11.93 -8.54
N ILE A 192 3.29 -11.49 -9.73
CA ILE A 192 3.67 -10.17 -10.25
C ILE A 192 3.17 -9.08 -9.29
N SER A 193 1.90 -9.13 -8.87
CA SER A 193 1.36 -8.18 -7.90
C SER A 193 2.14 -8.21 -6.58
N ALA A 194 2.41 -9.40 -6.03
CA ALA A 194 3.15 -9.55 -4.79
C ALA A 194 4.59 -9.01 -4.87
N LEU A 195 5.28 -9.21 -6.00
CA LEU A 195 6.62 -8.65 -6.24
C LEU A 195 6.59 -7.13 -6.40
N LYS A 196 5.59 -6.59 -7.12
CA LYS A 196 5.38 -5.13 -7.22
C LYS A 196 5.14 -4.54 -5.84
N GLU A 197 4.24 -5.13 -5.06
CA GLU A 197 3.96 -4.69 -3.69
C GLU A 197 5.19 -4.78 -2.79
N TYR A 198 6.02 -5.80 -2.93
CA TYR A 198 7.27 -5.91 -2.20
C TYR A 198 8.27 -4.79 -2.58
N VAL A 199 8.38 -4.43 -3.85
CA VAL A 199 9.24 -3.31 -4.28
C VAL A 199 8.73 -1.97 -3.76
N LEU A 200 7.40 -1.79 -3.71
CA LEU A 200 6.78 -0.51 -3.33
C LEU A 200 6.65 -0.32 -1.81
N TRP A 201 6.30 -1.37 -1.08
CA TRP A 201 5.95 -1.29 0.35
C TRP A 201 6.62 -2.38 1.21
N GLU A 202 7.57 -3.13 0.65
CA GLU A 202 8.30 -4.20 1.34
C GLU A 202 7.37 -5.20 2.04
N THR A 203 7.45 -5.29 3.37
CA THR A 203 6.68 -6.25 4.17
C THR A 203 5.43 -5.65 4.80
N GLN A 204 5.05 -4.43 4.41
CA GLN A 204 3.87 -3.74 4.94
C GLN A 204 2.57 -4.35 4.42
N THR A 205 2.60 -5.10 3.31
CA THR A 205 1.42 -5.81 2.78
C THR A 205 1.52 -7.33 2.98
N PRO A 206 0.39 -8.05 3.10
CA PRO A 206 0.40 -9.51 3.25
C PRO A 206 1.09 -10.26 2.09
N SER A 207 0.86 -9.83 0.86
CA SER A 207 1.48 -10.35 -0.37
C SER A 207 2.96 -9.98 -0.45
N GLY A 208 3.33 -8.74 -0.10
CA GLY A 208 4.73 -8.32 -0.03
C GLY A 208 5.53 -9.11 1.01
N LYS A 209 4.95 -9.42 2.17
CA LYS A 209 5.54 -10.31 3.17
C LYS A 209 5.74 -11.74 2.65
N LEU A 210 4.77 -12.27 1.91
CA LEU A 210 4.90 -13.60 1.29
C LEU A 210 6.01 -13.60 0.22
N ALA A 211 6.06 -12.58 -0.64
CA ALA A 211 7.13 -12.42 -1.62
C ALA A 211 8.51 -12.35 -0.95
N TYR A 212 8.64 -11.56 0.13
CA TYR A 212 9.87 -11.49 0.91
C TYR A 212 10.32 -12.86 1.43
N GLU A 213 9.41 -13.68 1.98
CA GLU A 213 9.75 -15.02 2.47
C GLU A 213 10.32 -15.92 1.37
N VAL A 214 9.80 -15.83 0.14
CA VAL A 214 10.32 -16.57 -1.01
C VAL A 214 11.67 -16.00 -1.47
N LEU A 215 11.75 -14.68 -1.66
CA LEU A 215 12.96 -13.98 -2.13
C LEU A 215 14.15 -14.20 -1.18
N LYS A 216 13.88 -14.26 0.13
CA LYS A 216 14.90 -14.54 1.15
C LYS A 216 15.49 -15.94 0.99
N ARG A 217 14.67 -16.95 0.65
CA ARG A 217 15.15 -18.31 0.36
C ARG A 217 16.00 -18.39 -0.90
N LEU A 218 15.77 -17.48 -1.85
CA LEU A 218 16.51 -17.36 -3.10
C LEU A 218 17.71 -16.39 -3.02
N ASN A 219 17.99 -15.78 -1.86
CA ASN A 219 19.06 -14.80 -1.65
C ASN A 219 18.99 -13.55 -2.56
N ILE A 220 17.78 -13.10 -2.89
CA ILE A 220 17.54 -11.92 -3.75
C ILE A 220 16.53 -10.93 -3.13
N ALA A 221 16.40 -10.92 -1.81
CA ALA A 221 15.47 -10.06 -1.08
C ALA A 221 15.91 -8.59 -0.94
N GLU A 222 16.82 -8.10 -1.78
CA GLU A 222 17.14 -6.67 -1.81
C GLU A 222 16.15 -5.99 -2.79
N PRO A 223 15.39 -4.95 -2.37
CA PRO A 223 14.36 -4.34 -3.22
C PRO A 223 14.86 -3.94 -4.62
N TYR A 224 16.08 -3.39 -4.72
CA TYR A 224 16.69 -3.02 -6.00
C TYR A 224 16.94 -4.23 -6.92
N LYS A 225 17.28 -5.41 -6.39
CA LYS A 225 17.44 -6.63 -7.19
C LYS A 225 16.10 -7.11 -7.74
N VAL A 226 15.04 -7.01 -6.94
CA VAL A 226 13.68 -7.37 -7.37
C VAL A 226 13.17 -6.38 -8.41
N PHE A 227 13.41 -5.09 -8.22
CA PHE A 227 13.13 -4.06 -9.22
C PHE A 227 13.80 -4.40 -10.56
N ASN A 228 15.11 -4.63 -10.57
CA ASN A 228 15.84 -5.00 -11.78
C ASN A 228 15.33 -6.30 -12.43
N LEU A 229 14.86 -7.26 -11.62
CA LEU A 229 14.24 -8.48 -12.13
C LEU A 229 12.90 -8.17 -12.85
N LEU A 230 12.07 -7.30 -12.27
CA LEU A 230 10.82 -6.86 -12.90
C LEU A 230 11.08 -6.05 -14.18
N VAL A 231 12.11 -5.20 -14.18
CA VAL A 231 12.57 -4.49 -15.38
C VAL A 231 13.04 -5.46 -16.46
N PHE A 232 13.89 -6.41 -16.10
CA PHE A 232 14.37 -7.44 -17.01
C PHE A 232 13.21 -8.24 -17.63
N ALA A 233 12.18 -8.53 -16.83
CA ALA A 233 10.95 -9.20 -17.26
C ALA A 233 9.96 -8.30 -18.03
N LYS A 234 10.29 -7.03 -18.28
CA LYS A 234 9.41 -6.03 -18.92
C LYS A 234 8.09 -5.78 -18.18
N ILE A 235 8.11 -5.98 -16.86
CA ILE A 235 6.97 -5.70 -15.96
C ILE A 235 7.04 -4.25 -15.45
N PHE A 236 8.26 -3.76 -15.23
CA PHE A 236 8.57 -2.35 -14.98
C PHE A 236 9.45 -1.79 -16.09
N ASN A 237 9.42 -0.48 -16.24
CA ASN A 237 10.38 0.26 -17.06
C ASN A 237 11.66 0.55 -16.26
N GLU A 238 12.77 0.83 -16.96
CA GLU A 238 14.04 1.19 -16.32
C GLU A 238 13.89 2.42 -15.41
N ASP A 239 13.08 3.39 -15.85
CA ASP A 239 12.81 4.65 -15.14
C ASP A 239 11.42 4.65 -14.45
N GLU A 240 10.90 3.47 -14.08
CA GLU A 240 9.58 3.37 -13.44
C GLU A 240 9.48 4.24 -12.17
N ASN A 241 8.47 5.10 -12.11
CA ASN A 241 8.29 6.03 -10.99
C ASN A 241 7.67 5.34 -9.76
N LEU A 242 8.53 4.71 -8.96
CA LEU A 242 8.12 3.97 -7.76
C LEU A 242 7.43 4.87 -6.72
N GLU A 243 7.84 6.13 -6.57
CA GLU A 243 7.21 7.06 -5.62
C GLU A 243 5.78 7.39 -6.03
N LEU A 244 5.53 7.61 -7.33
CA LEU A 244 4.18 7.78 -7.85
C LEU A 244 3.31 6.54 -7.56
N LEU A 245 3.83 5.35 -7.87
CA LEU A 245 3.11 4.09 -7.61
C LEU A 245 2.78 3.89 -6.12
N LYS A 246 3.66 4.32 -5.21
CA LYS A 246 3.41 4.27 -3.75
C LYS A 246 2.24 5.15 -3.31
N THR A 247 2.00 6.27 -3.98
CA THR A 247 0.87 7.16 -3.66
C THR A 247 -0.48 6.58 -4.09
N ARG A 248 -0.47 5.58 -4.98
CA ARG A 248 -1.67 5.01 -5.64
C ARG A 248 -2.49 6.05 -6.41
N TYR A 249 -1.87 7.17 -6.80
CA TYR A 249 -2.50 8.16 -7.64
C TYR A 249 -2.97 7.51 -8.96
N PRO A 250 -4.23 7.71 -9.40
CA PRO A 250 -4.72 7.13 -10.63
C PRO A 250 -4.00 7.68 -11.86
N THR A 251 -3.18 6.85 -12.51
CA THR A 251 -2.39 7.23 -13.70
C THR A 251 -3.12 7.01 -15.03
N SER A 252 -4.30 6.38 -15.00
CA SER A 252 -5.10 6.10 -16.19
C SER A 252 -6.57 6.42 -15.97
N PHE A 253 -7.30 6.57 -17.07
CA PHE A 253 -8.76 6.73 -17.06
C PHE A 253 -9.42 5.39 -17.36
N SER A 254 -10.49 5.08 -16.63
CA SER A 254 -11.36 3.96 -16.94
C SER A 254 -12.11 4.19 -18.25
N GLU A 255 -12.58 3.10 -18.87
CA GLU A 255 -13.38 3.19 -20.10
C GLU A 255 -14.64 4.04 -19.94
N LYS A 256 -15.24 4.05 -18.74
CA LYS A 256 -16.42 4.86 -18.45
C LYS A 256 -16.10 6.35 -18.45
N GLU A 257 -15.01 6.74 -17.78
CA GLU A 257 -14.53 8.13 -17.76
C GLU A 257 -14.23 8.63 -19.18
N LEU A 258 -13.55 7.81 -19.99
CA LEU A 258 -13.24 8.17 -21.38
C LEU A 258 -14.51 8.36 -22.23
N LYS A 259 -15.49 7.46 -22.11
CA LYS A 259 -16.77 7.58 -22.83
C LYS A 259 -17.54 8.84 -22.42
N GLU A 260 -17.59 9.15 -21.13
CA GLU A 260 -18.24 10.37 -20.64
C GLU A 260 -17.50 11.63 -21.11
N ALA A 261 -16.16 11.62 -21.08
CA ALA A 261 -15.36 12.73 -21.58
C ALA A 261 -15.59 12.99 -23.08
N GLU A 262 -15.69 11.95 -23.91
CA GLU A 262 -16.02 12.09 -25.33
C GLU A 262 -17.41 12.69 -25.56
N LEU A 263 -18.39 12.35 -24.72
CA LEU A 263 -19.73 12.93 -24.78
C LEU A 263 -19.68 14.42 -24.41
N ILE A 264 -19.03 14.76 -23.30
CA ILE A 264 -18.88 16.14 -22.82
C ILE A 264 -18.13 17.00 -23.85
N ALA A 265 -17.07 16.48 -24.45
CA ALA A 265 -16.30 17.20 -25.47
C ALA A 265 -17.17 17.63 -26.67
N LYS A 266 -18.23 16.86 -26.98
CA LYS A 266 -19.16 17.13 -28.08
C LYS A 266 -20.38 17.96 -27.66
N MET A 267 -20.60 18.19 -26.36
CA MET A 267 -21.73 19.00 -25.90
C MET A 267 -21.59 20.43 -26.39
N GLU A 268 -22.70 21.05 -26.77
CA GLU A 268 -22.72 22.48 -27.09
C GLU A 268 -22.66 23.32 -25.82
N ILE A 269 -22.24 24.57 -25.95
CA ILE A 269 -22.26 25.52 -24.84
C ILE A 269 -23.67 26.10 -24.74
N THR A 270 -24.34 25.89 -23.61
CA THR A 270 -25.59 26.58 -23.27
C THR A 270 -25.33 28.08 -23.22
N LYS A 271 -26.07 28.86 -24.00
CA LYS A 271 -25.86 30.32 -24.11
C LYS A 271 -26.79 31.11 -23.19
N GLU A 272 -27.90 30.50 -22.82
CA GLU A 272 -28.89 31.04 -21.89
C GLU A 272 -28.23 31.31 -20.53
N GLU A 273 -28.63 32.40 -19.86
CA GLU A 273 -28.13 32.81 -18.54
C GLU A 273 -26.63 33.18 -18.47
N ARG A 274 -25.95 33.30 -19.62
CA ARG A 274 -24.55 33.75 -19.70
C ARG A 274 -24.45 35.14 -20.30
N GLU A 275 -23.64 36.00 -19.69
CA GLU A 275 -23.36 37.32 -20.23
C GLU A 275 -22.40 37.22 -21.43
N ASP A 276 -22.74 37.86 -22.54
CA ASP A 276 -21.88 37.91 -23.72
C ASP A 276 -20.79 38.97 -23.56
N LEU A 277 -19.57 38.49 -23.28
CA LEU A 277 -18.36 39.29 -23.15
C LEU A 277 -17.40 39.10 -24.35
N THR A 278 -17.87 38.49 -25.44
CA THR A 278 -17.03 38.19 -26.62
C THR A 278 -16.49 39.44 -27.34
N HIS A 279 -17.06 40.60 -27.04
CA HIS A 279 -16.63 41.89 -27.56
C HIS A 279 -15.34 42.42 -26.88
N LEU A 280 -15.07 42.00 -25.64
CA LEU A 280 -13.91 42.47 -24.86
C LEU A 280 -12.58 42.06 -25.50
N TYR A 281 -11.52 42.83 -25.25
CA TYR A 281 -10.16 42.42 -25.60
C TYR A 281 -9.63 41.46 -24.52
N THR A 282 -9.88 40.18 -24.74
CA THR A 282 -9.52 39.09 -23.81
C THR A 282 -8.24 38.40 -24.26
N VAL A 283 -7.32 38.16 -23.32
CA VAL A 283 -6.05 37.47 -23.57
C VAL A 283 -5.77 36.40 -22.53
N THR A 284 -5.07 35.33 -22.92
CA THR A 284 -4.43 34.39 -21.98
C THR A 284 -2.94 34.70 -21.89
N VAL A 285 -2.32 34.47 -20.72
CA VAL A 285 -0.90 34.76 -20.47
C VAL A 285 -0.26 33.59 -19.73
N ASP A 286 0.53 32.81 -20.44
CA ASP A 286 1.03 31.52 -19.94
C ASP A 286 2.48 31.26 -20.31
N ALA A 287 3.02 30.11 -19.89
CA ALA A 287 4.27 29.62 -20.44
C ALA A 287 4.08 29.17 -21.90
N GLU A 288 5.16 29.20 -22.69
CA GLU A 288 5.12 28.88 -24.11
C GLU A 288 4.55 27.47 -24.42
N ASP A 289 4.75 26.52 -23.51
CA ASP A 289 4.32 25.13 -23.66
C ASP A 289 2.99 24.79 -22.99
N THR A 290 2.35 25.73 -22.29
CA THR A 290 1.00 25.53 -21.70
C THR A 290 -0.01 25.27 -22.81
N GLN A 291 -0.93 24.32 -22.59
CA GLN A 291 -2.01 23.95 -23.52
C GLN A 291 -3.41 24.02 -22.88
N ASP A 292 -3.47 23.86 -21.56
CA ASP A 292 -4.60 24.01 -20.66
C ASP A 292 -4.67 25.45 -20.13
N PHE A 293 -5.26 26.37 -20.91
CA PHE A 293 -5.45 27.76 -20.49
C PHE A 293 -6.67 27.88 -19.58
N ASP A 294 -6.43 27.91 -18.27
CA ASP A 294 -7.50 27.95 -17.26
C ASP A 294 -8.04 29.37 -17.02
N ASP A 295 -7.22 30.40 -17.23
CA ASP A 295 -7.57 31.78 -16.97
C ASP A 295 -7.28 32.73 -18.15
N ALA A 296 -8.10 33.78 -18.25
CA ALA A 296 -7.92 34.85 -19.20
C ALA A 296 -8.25 36.21 -18.56
N LEU A 297 -7.69 37.28 -19.12
CA LEU A 297 -7.78 38.64 -18.62
C LEU A 297 -8.38 39.57 -19.68
N SER A 298 -9.32 40.42 -19.27
CA SER A 298 -9.70 41.63 -20.01
C SER A 298 -9.62 42.85 -19.11
N PHE A 299 -9.45 44.03 -19.71
CA PHE A 299 -9.40 45.29 -18.97
C PHE A 299 -10.04 46.42 -19.77
N GLU A 300 -10.79 47.26 -19.06
CA GLU A 300 -11.36 48.49 -19.60
C GLU A 300 -11.06 49.68 -18.69
N GLU A 301 -10.62 50.77 -19.30
CA GLU A 301 -10.60 52.07 -18.65
C GLU A 301 -11.87 52.85 -19.04
N LYS A 302 -12.62 53.28 -18.03
CA LYS A 302 -13.74 54.23 -18.17
C LYS A 302 -13.32 55.59 -17.59
N GLU A 303 -14.16 56.61 -17.75
CA GLU A 303 -13.84 57.98 -17.32
C GLU A 303 -13.56 58.08 -15.81
N ASP A 304 -14.37 57.41 -14.99
CA ASP A 304 -14.37 57.49 -13.52
C ASP A 304 -13.76 56.25 -12.83
N LYS A 305 -13.55 55.16 -13.57
CA LYS A 305 -13.15 53.87 -13.00
C LYS A 305 -12.37 52.98 -13.96
N TYR A 306 -11.82 51.92 -13.41
CA TYR A 306 -11.24 50.78 -14.11
C TYR A 306 -12.11 49.55 -13.90
N ILE A 307 -12.20 48.69 -14.91
CA ILE A 307 -12.88 47.41 -14.83
C ILE A 307 -11.89 46.33 -15.28
N ILE A 308 -11.56 45.42 -14.37
CA ILE A 308 -10.78 44.21 -14.66
C ILE A 308 -11.75 43.03 -14.73
N TYR A 309 -11.56 42.19 -15.74
CA TYR A 309 -12.30 40.96 -15.91
C TYR A 309 -11.31 39.81 -15.85
N ILE A 310 -11.52 38.89 -14.92
CA ILE A 310 -10.78 37.64 -14.87
C ILE A 310 -11.75 36.52 -15.21
N HIS A 311 -11.45 35.80 -16.27
CA HIS A 311 -12.28 34.77 -16.85
C HIS A 311 -11.65 33.41 -16.52
N ILE A 312 -12.34 32.58 -15.74
CA ILE A 312 -11.89 31.22 -15.42
C ILE A 312 -12.66 30.23 -16.28
N ALA A 313 -11.99 29.22 -16.82
CA ALA A 313 -12.59 28.12 -17.57
C ALA A 313 -13.74 27.48 -16.77
N GLU A 314 -14.89 27.31 -17.41
CA GLU A 314 -16.09 26.83 -16.75
C GLU A 314 -16.26 25.33 -16.96
N VAL A 315 -16.01 24.56 -15.89
CA VAL A 315 -16.07 23.09 -15.89
C VAL A 315 -17.35 22.56 -15.25
N ALA A 316 -17.90 23.31 -14.29
CA ALA A 316 -18.96 22.86 -13.39
C ALA A 316 -20.28 22.55 -14.10
N ASP A 317 -20.58 23.19 -15.23
CA ASP A 317 -21.80 22.97 -16.01
C ASP A 317 -21.77 21.65 -16.78
N PHE A 318 -20.56 21.18 -17.11
CA PHE A 318 -20.32 19.97 -17.88
C PHE A 318 -20.02 18.75 -17.00
N LEU A 319 -19.27 18.94 -15.93
CA LEU A 319 -18.86 17.88 -15.01
C LEU A 319 -19.68 17.95 -13.72
N ARG A 320 -20.72 17.11 -13.62
CA ARG A 320 -21.68 17.08 -12.51
C ARG A 320 -21.54 15.80 -11.66
N PRO A 321 -21.90 15.83 -10.36
CA PRO A 321 -21.98 14.63 -9.53
C PRO A 321 -22.82 13.53 -10.15
N GLY A 322 -22.38 12.27 -10.01
CA GLY A 322 -23.03 11.09 -10.57
C GLY A 322 -22.45 10.60 -11.90
N LEU A 323 -21.50 11.33 -12.49
CA LEU A 323 -20.67 10.88 -13.61
C LEU A 323 -19.47 10.09 -13.08
N ALA A 324 -19.05 9.03 -13.78
CA ALA A 324 -17.82 8.32 -13.45
C ALA A 324 -16.59 9.24 -13.55
N LEU A 325 -16.60 10.18 -14.49
CA LEU A 325 -15.57 11.20 -14.67
C LEU A 325 -15.52 12.19 -13.50
N TRP A 326 -16.65 12.47 -12.84
CA TRP A 326 -16.67 13.30 -11.64
C TRP A 326 -15.95 12.59 -10.48
N ASP A 327 -16.29 11.32 -10.24
CA ASP A 327 -15.66 10.54 -9.18
C ASP A 327 -14.14 10.35 -9.44
N GLY A 328 -13.75 10.09 -10.69
CA GLY A 328 -12.35 10.01 -11.07
C GLY A 328 -11.59 11.33 -10.94
N ALA A 329 -12.23 12.47 -11.22
CA ALA A 329 -11.62 13.79 -10.99
C ALA A 329 -11.44 14.07 -9.48
N LEU A 330 -12.38 13.65 -8.63
CA LEU A 330 -12.25 13.73 -7.18
C LEU A 330 -11.12 12.83 -6.64
N GLU A 331 -10.98 11.62 -7.19
CA GLU A 331 -9.92 10.69 -6.79
C GLU A 331 -8.52 11.22 -7.17
N ARG A 332 -8.40 11.86 -8.34
CA ARG A 332 -7.14 12.51 -8.77
C ARG A 332 -6.89 13.83 -8.04
N ALA A 333 -7.94 14.60 -7.74
CA ALA A 333 -7.95 15.92 -7.08
C ALA A 333 -7.16 17.05 -7.77
N CYS A 334 -6.04 16.76 -8.43
CA CYS A 334 -5.23 17.72 -9.19
C CYS A 334 -4.53 17.03 -10.36
N THR A 335 -4.04 17.80 -11.33
CA THR A 335 -3.12 17.29 -12.36
C THR A 335 -1.71 17.15 -11.77
N LEU A 336 -1.04 16.03 -12.02
CA LEU A 336 0.38 15.87 -11.68
C LEU A 336 1.26 16.22 -12.87
N TYR A 337 2.10 17.25 -12.70
CA TYR A 337 3.12 17.64 -13.66
C TYR A 337 4.47 17.09 -13.19
N LEU A 338 4.95 16.01 -13.81
CA LEU A 338 6.28 15.47 -13.58
C LEU A 338 7.25 15.96 -14.68
N PRO A 339 8.58 15.86 -14.47
CA PRO A 339 9.56 16.30 -15.46
C PRO A 339 9.43 15.63 -16.83
N ASP A 340 8.96 14.38 -16.87
CA ASP A 340 8.90 13.50 -18.02
C ASP A 340 7.48 13.21 -18.51
N GLU A 341 6.49 13.31 -17.63
CA GLU A 341 5.09 12.97 -17.95
C GLU A 341 4.09 13.88 -17.21
N ILE A 342 2.90 14.03 -17.80
CA ILE A 342 1.76 14.73 -17.20
C ILE A 342 0.63 13.73 -17.00
N TYR A 343 0.14 13.61 -15.77
CA TYR A 343 -1.05 12.82 -15.45
C TYR A 343 -2.23 13.78 -15.19
N PRO A 344 -3.06 14.05 -16.20
CA PRO A 344 -4.09 15.09 -16.09
C PRO A 344 -5.24 14.65 -15.18
N MET A 345 -5.81 15.61 -14.45
CA MET A 345 -7.03 15.38 -13.65
C MET A 345 -8.22 15.00 -14.54
N LEU A 346 -8.30 15.62 -15.72
CA LEU A 346 -9.33 15.39 -16.74
C LEU A 346 -8.69 15.00 -18.07
N PRO A 347 -9.31 14.12 -18.88
CA PRO A 347 -8.77 13.72 -20.18
C PRO A 347 -8.45 14.92 -21.07
N PHE A 348 -7.38 14.83 -21.87
CA PHE A 348 -6.93 15.92 -22.75
C PHE A 348 -7.99 16.52 -23.67
N PRO A 349 -8.93 15.76 -24.27
CA PRO A 349 -10.04 16.34 -25.03
C PRO A 349 -10.93 17.31 -24.24
N LEU A 350 -10.86 17.27 -22.91
CA LEU A 350 -11.53 18.22 -22.04
C LEU A 350 -10.59 19.33 -21.57
N SER A 351 -9.51 18.97 -20.88
CA SER A 351 -8.60 19.94 -20.25
C SER A 351 -7.89 20.83 -21.26
N HIS A 352 -7.40 20.28 -22.38
CA HIS A 352 -6.62 21.01 -23.38
C HIS A 352 -7.47 21.57 -24.53
N GLU A 353 -8.69 21.08 -24.68
CA GLU A 353 -9.58 21.46 -25.78
C GLU A 353 -10.87 22.10 -25.27
N LYS A 354 -11.85 21.30 -24.80
CA LYS A 354 -13.19 21.79 -24.45
C LYS A 354 -13.19 22.97 -23.46
N PHE A 355 -12.43 22.85 -22.37
CA PHE A 355 -12.41 23.84 -21.28
C PHE A 355 -11.31 24.89 -21.43
N SER A 356 -10.15 24.52 -22.00
CA SER A 356 -9.06 25.45 -22.28
C SER A 356 -9.57 26.68 -23.05
N LEU A 357 -9.24 27.88 -22.56
CA LEU A 357 -9.66 29.17 -23.11
C LEU A 357 -8.89 29.51 -24.41
N LYS A 358 -9.00 28.65 -25.42
CA LYS A 358 -8.26 28.76 -26.69
C LYS A 358 -8.64 30.00 -27.48
N LYS A 359 -7.61 30.62 -28.08
CA LYS A 359 -7.74 31.78 -28.98
C LYS A 359 -8.73 31.50 -30.12
N GLY A 360 -9.64 32.44 -30.35
CA GLY A 360 -10.55 32.45 -31.49
C GLY A 360 -11.79 31.57 -31.35
N GLU A 361 -11.92 30.83 -30.26
CA GLU A 361 -13.07 29.96 -29.98
C GLU A 361 -14.04 30.63 -28.99
N LEU A 362 -15.33 30.30 -29.12
CA LEU A 362 -16.32 30.69 -28.12
C LEU A 362 -16.18 29.78 -26.90
N LYS A 363 -15.95 30.37 -25.72
CA LYS A 363 -15.71 29.62 -24.48
C LYS A 363 -16.66 30.05 -23.38
N ALA A 364 -17.09 29.06 -22.59
CA ALA A 364 -17.85 29.26 -21.37
C ALA A 364 -16.89 29.61 -20.22
N SER A 365 -17.22 30.64 -19.44
CA SER A 365 -16.35 31.08 -18.35
C SER A 365 -17.15 31.55 -17.13
N LEU A 366 -16.61 31.29 -15.94
CA LEU A 366 -16.94 32.02 -14.72
C LEU A 366 -16.08 33.30 -14.70
N THR A 367 -16.71 34.44 -14.92
CA THR A 367 -16.03 35.74 -14.94
C THR A 367 -16.18 36.47 -13.61
N PHE A 368 -15.08 37.02 -13.12
CA PHE A 368 -15.05 37.95 -12.00
C PHE A 368 -14.82 39.38 -12.51
N LYS A 369 -15.83 40.23 -12.38
CA LYS A 369 -15.75 41.67 -12.65
C LYS A 369 -15.26 42.41 -11.40
N ILE A 370 -14.18 43.16 -11.55
CA ILE A 370 -13.57 43.94 -10.46
C ILE A 370 -13.59 45.41 -10.87
N PHE A 371 -14.43 46.20 -10.18
CA PHE A 371 -14.56 47.63 -10.39
C PHE A 371 -13.67 48.38 -9.42
N ILE A 372 -12.86 49.31 -9.94
CA ILE A 372 -11.80 49.97 -9.19
C ILE A 372 -11.85 51.47 -9.50
N ASP A 373 -11.74 52.34 -8.48
CA ASP A 373 -11.68 53.79 -8.71
C ASP A 373 -10.33 54.24 -9.30
N LYS A 374 -10.22 55.53 -9.67
CA LYS A 374 -8.96 56.09 -10.17
C LYS A 374 -7.82 56.14 -9.13
N SER A 375 -8.13 55.90 -7.85
CA SER A 375 -7.15 55.79 -6.76
C SER A 375 -6.79 54.34 -6.42
N TYR A 376 -7.21 53.38 -7.25
CA TYR A 376 -6.96 51.95 -7.10
C TYR A 376 -7.62 51.31 -5.86
N ASN A 377 -8.74 51.87 -5.40
CA ASN A 377 -9.58 51.22 -4.39
C ASN A 377 -10.65 50.35 -5.06
N LEU A 378 -10.89 49.18 -4.47
CA LEU A 378 -11.99 48.30 -4.87
C LEU A 378 -13.33 49.01 -4.60
N LEU A 379 -14.15 49.12 -5.63
CA LEU A 379 -15.51 49.66 -5.55
C LEU A 379 -16.55 48.54 -5.46
N TYR A 380 -16.44 47.54 -6.33
CA TYR A 380 -17.43 46.48 -6.47
C TYR A 380 -16.80 45.22 -7.07
N PHE A 381 -17.32 44.05 -6.68
CA PHE A 381 -16.89 42.74 -7.14
C PHE A 381 -18.12 41.90 -7.50
N GLU A 382 -18.11 41.29 -8.67
CA GLU A 382 -19.25 40.54 -9.20
C GLU A 382 -18.80 39.28 -9.94
N PRO A 383 -19.09 38.08 -9.41
CA PRO A 383 -18.96 36.83 -10.15
C PRO A 383 -20.20 36.58 -11.02
N LEU A 384 -20.01 36.09 -12.25
CA LEU A 384 -21.09 35.74 -13.18
C LEU A 384 -20.68 34.68 -14.20
N LEU A 385 -21.66 33.97 -14.76
CA LEU A 385 -21.44 33.09 -15.91
C LEU A 385 -21.42 33.90 -17.21
N SER A 386 -20.49 33.58 -18.10
CA SER A 386 -20.21 34.36 -19.29
C SER A 386 -19.82 33.52 -20.50
N LEU A 387 -19.91 34.15 -21.66
CA LEU A 387 -19.32 33.71 -22.92
C LEU A 387 -18.20 34.66 -23.32
N ILE A 388 -17.02 34.12 -23.59
CA ILE A 388 -15.84 34.90 -23.99
C ILE A 388 -15.28 34.41 -25.32
N LYS A 389 -14.44 35.24 -25.92
CA LYS A 389 -13.64 34.86 -27.09
C LYS A 389 -12.24 35.44 -26.94
N VAL A 390 -11.27 34.58 -26.62
CA VAL A 390 -9.88 34.99 -26.46
C VAL A 390 -9.34 35.50 -27.80
N LYS A 391 -8.86 36.75 -27.82
CA LYS A 391 -8.32 37.40 -29.02
C LYS A 391 -6.86 37.04 -29.24
N ASP A 392 -6.07 37.00 -28.16
CA ASP A 392 -4.64 36.69 -28.23
C ASP A 392 -4.20 35.76 -27.11
N ARG A 393 -3.37 34.77 -27.48
CA ARG A 393 -2.59 33.95 -26.55
C ARG A 393 -1.21 34.57 -26.46
N LEU A 394 -0.82 35.02 -25.28
CA LEU A 394 0.47 35.67 -25.04
C LEU A 394 1.31 34.79 -24.12
N THR A 395 2.63 34.88 -24.27
CA THR A 395 3.56 34.30 -23.29
C THR A 395 3.97 35.34 -22.26
N TYR A 396 4.45 34.90 -21.10
CA TYR A 396 5.04 35.78 -20.09
C TYR A 396 6.11 36.72 -20.68
N GLU A 397 7.01 36.18 -21.51
CA GLU A 397 8.06 36.95 -22.16
C GLU A 397 7.47 38.05 -23.06
N LYS A 398 6.38 37.74 -23.77
CA LYS A 398 5.72 38.73 -24.62
C LYS A 398 5.08 39.84 -23.80
N VAL A 399 4.45 39.50 -22.69
CA VAL A 399 3.86 40.50 -21.78
C VAL A 399 4.93 41.35 -21.12
N ASP A 400 6.09 40.78 -20.75
CA ASP A 400 7.22 41.55 -20.24
C ASP A 400 7.73 42.58 -21.26
N GLU A 401 7.78 42.24 -22.55
CA GLU A 401 8.07 43.22 -23.60
C GLU A 401 7.00 44.32 -23.68
N LEU A 402 5.72 43.94 -23.61
CA LEU A 402 4.60 44.89 -23.73
C LEU A 402 4.53 45.83 -22.52
N LEU A 403 4.86 45.37 -21.31
CA LEU A 403 4.92 46.22 -20.11
C LEU A 403 5.89 47.41 -20.28
N THR A 404 6.89 47.30 -21.14
CA THR A 404 7.83 48.41 -21.40
C THR A 404 7.30 49.48 -22.36
N LYS A 405 6.24 49.18 -23.14
CA LYS A 405 5.83 49.99 -24.30
C LYS A 405 4.33 50.30 -24.37
N ASP A 406 3.50 49.44 -23.81
CA ASP A 406 2.05 49.48 -23.96
C ASP A 406 1.39 50.04 -22.69
N PRO A 407 0.75 51.22 -22.77
CA PRO A 407 0.04 51.83 -21.65
C PRO A 407 -1.04 50.92 -21.04
N PHE A 408 -1.66 50.03 -21.82
CA PHE A 408 -2.65 49.07 -21.33
C PHE A 408 -2.04 48.16 -20.26
N TRP A 409 -0.91 47.53 -20.57
CA TRP A 409 -0.23 46.61 -19.66
C TRP A 409 0.38 47.33 -18.47
N GLN A 410 0.94 48.53 -18.69
CA GLN A 410 1.49 49.37 -17.62
C GLN A 410 0.41 49.71 -16.59
N LYS A 411 -0.78 50.11 -17.05
CA LYS A 411 -1.88 50.48 -16.15
C LYS A 411 -2.37 49.29 -15.32
N ILE A 412 -2.55 48.13 -15.95
CA ILE A 412 -2.97 46.91 -15.26
C ILE A 412 -1.92 46.49 -14.21
N TYR A 413 -0.64 46.56 -14.57
CA TYR A 413 0.47 46.27 -13.66
C TYR A 413 0.46 47.19 -12.44
N GLU A 414 0.31 48.50 -12.63
CA GLU A 414 0.22 49.47 -11.53
C GLU A 414 -0.93 49.14 -10.56
N ILE A 415 -2.10 48.77 -11.10
CA ILE A 415 -3.26 48.41 -10.29
C ILE A 415 -2.97 47.17 -9.43
N PHE A 416 -2.46 46.09 -10.03
CA PHE A 416 -2.16 44.87 -9.26
C PHE A 416 -1.02 45.08 -8.25
N MET A 417 0.00 45.88 -8.58
CA MET A 417 1.05 46.22 -7.63
C MET A 417 0.53 47.06 -6.46
N HIS A 418 -0.49 47.89 -6.69
CA HIS A 418 -1.17 48.60 -5.60
C HIS A 418 -1.88 47.64 -4.65
N PHE A 419 -2.61 46.64 -5.16
CA PHE A 419 -3.24 45.60 -4.33
C PHE A 419 -2.21 44.75 -3.59
N LYS A 420 -1.13 44.37 -4.26
CA LYS A 420 0.00 43.66 -3.63
C LYS A 420 0.55 44.46 -2.44
N LYS A 421 0.84 45.75 -2.63
CA LYS A 421 1.36 46.62 -1.56
C LYS A 421 0.40 46.70 -0.38
N LYS A 422 -0.90 46.94 -0.63
CA LYS A 422 -1.94 46.92 0.42
C LYS A 422 -2.02 45.58 1.16
N ARG A 423 -1.81 44.47 0.47
CA ARG A 423 -1.75 43.14 1.06
C ARG A 423 -0.51 42.97 1.93
N GLU A 424 0.64 43.47 1.50
CA GLU A 424 1.90 43.42 2.25
C GLU A 424 1.91 44.28 3.52
N GLU A 425 1.15 45.37 3.52
CA GLU A 425 0.91 46.20 4.71
C GLU A 425 0.13 45.46 5.82
N LYS A 426 -0.54 44.34 5.50
CA LYS A 426 -1.33 43.52 6.43
C LYS A 426 -0.58 42.25 6.85
N GLU A 427 0.34 42.35 7.82
CA GLU A 427 1.08 41.22 8.44
C GLU A 427 1.43 40.07 7.45
N PHE A 428 1.82 40.40 6.21
CA PHE A 428 2.02 39.41 5.17
C PHE A 428 3.27 38.61 5.44
N TYR A 429 3.15 37.30 5.28
CA TYR A 429 4.26 36.38 5.46
C TYR A 429 4.34 35.42 4.29
N ALA A 430 5.48 35.43 3.58
CA ALA A 430 5.80 34.46 2.55
C ALA A 430 7.28 34.09 2.58
N VAL A 431 7.58 32.91 2.06
CA VAL A 431 8.94 32.41 1.85
C VAL A 431 9.07 32.09 0.36
N PHE A 432 9.91 32.85 -0.34
CA PHE A 432 10.18 32.64 -1.76
C PHE A 432 11.46 31.83 -1.93
N LEU A 433 11.32 30.60 -2.43
CA LEU A 433 12.44 29.76 -2.85
C LEU A 433 12.77 29.97 -4.33
N PRO A 434 14.05 29.81 -4.73
CA PRO A 434 14.40 29.71 -6.13
C PRO A 434 13.75 28.46 -6.72
N GLU A 435 13.05 28.64 -7.83
CA GLU A 435 12.38 27.55 -8.53
C GLU A 435 13.20 27.09 -9.72
N VAL A 436 13.24 25.77 -9.93
CA VAL A 436 13.92 25.13 -11.05
C VAL A 436 12.92 24.25 -11.76
N GLN A 437 12.75 24.49 -13.05
CA GLN A 437 11.98 23.64 -13.93
C GLN A 437 12.91 22.59 -14.55
N VAL A 438 12.57 21.33 -14.35
CA VAL A 438 13.24 20.19 -14.98
C VAL A 438 12.28 19.59 -16.01
N ARG A 439 12.77 19.35 -17.23
CA ARG A 439 12.03 18.64 -18.28
C ARG A 439 12.88 17.54 -18.88
N VAL A 440 12.26 16.40 -19.14
CA VAL A 440 12.86 15.29 -19.86
C VAL A 440 12.26 15.26 -21.25
N ARG A 441 13.12 15.35 -22.27
CA ARG A 441 12.68 15.25 -23.67
C ARG A 441 12.42 13.78 -24.04
N PRO A 442 11.66 13.52 -25.11
CA PRO A 442 11.43 12.16 -25.60
C PRO A 442 12.71 11.39 -25.99
N ASP A 443 13.83 12.08 -26.25
CA ASP A 443 15.14 11.48 -26.51
C ASP A 443 15.95 11.19 -25.22
N GLY A 444 15.33 11.35 -24.05
CA GLY A 444 15.95 11.17 -22.73
C GLY A 444 16.78 12.37 -22.26
N LYS A 445 16.89 13.45 -23.05
CA LYS A 445 17.70 14.61 -22.66
C LYS A 445 17.01 15.42 -21.57
N ILE A 446 17.74 15.64 -20.46
CA ILE A 446 17.29 16.48 -19.35
C ILE A 446 17.62 17.96 -19.64
N ILE A 447 16.60 18.81 -19.54
CA ILE A 447 16.71 20.27 -19.60
C ILE A 447 16.39 20.83 -18.22
N VAL A 448 17.29 21.66 -17.70
CA VAL A 448 17.12 22.34 -16.42
C VAL A 448 17.14 23.83 -16.67
N LYS A 449 16.10 24.53 -16.21
CA LYS A 449 15.97 26.00 -16.32
C LYS A 449 15.59 26.58 -14.97
N LYS A 450 16.25 27.65 -14.57
CA LYS A 450 15.79 28.47 -13.44
C LYS A 450 14.55 29.24 -13.87
N VAL A 451 13.49 29.18 -13.08
CA VAL A 451 12.29 30.00 -13.29
C VAL A 451 12.47 31.30 -12.53
N GLU A 452 12.41 32.42 -13.23
CA GLU A 452 12.52 33.75 -12.62
C GLU A 452 11.13 34.36 -12.47
N MET A 453 10.91 35.05 -11.34
CA MET A 453 9.70 35.82 -11.11
C MET A 453 9.80 37.16 -11.85
N THR A 454 9.36 37.18 -13.12
CA THR A 454 9.33 38.38 -13.96
C THR A 454 8.12 39.26 -13.65
N PRO A 455 8.09 40.54 -14.08
CA PRO A 455 6.93 41.42 -13.90
C PRO A 455 5.62 40.84 -14.42
N SER A 456 5.62 40.18 -15.60
CA SER A 456 4.44 39.53 -16.16
C SER A 456 3.93 38.38 -15.29
N ARG A 457 4.83 37.52 -14.78
CA ARG A 457 4.48 36.43 -13.85
C ARG A 457 3.92 36.97 -12.55
N LEU A 458 4.52 38.03 -12.01
CA LEU A 458 4.04 38.68 -10.82
C LEU A 458 2.66 39.32 -11.03
N LEU A 459 2.41 39.92 -12.20
CA LEU A 459 1.12 40.49 -12.58
C LEU A 459 0.02 39.43 -12.56
N ILE A 460 0.23 38.30 -13.25
CA ILE A 460 -0.76 37.22 -13.30
C ILE A 460 -0.93 36.57 -11.92
N ALA A 461 0.16 36.37 -11.18
CA ALA A 461 0.08 35.85 -9.81
C ALA A 461 -0.76 36.74 -8.88
N GLU A 462 -0.55 38.06 -8.90
CA GLU A 462 -1.34 38.99 -8.07
C GLU A 462 -2.79 39.11 -8.56
N ALA A 463 -3.06 38.94 -9.86
CA ALA A 463 -4.42 38.83 -10.37
C ALA A 463 -5.13 37.61 -9.77
N MET A 464 -4.48 36.44 -9.79
CA MET A 464 -5.02 35.20 -9.22
C MET A 464 -5.17 35.28 -7.69
N ILE A 465 -4.23 35.92 -6.99
CA ILE A 465 -4.34 36.15 -5.53
C ILE A 465 -5.54 37.06 -5.23
N LEU A 466 -5.72 38.13 -6.00
CA LEU A 466 -6.84 39.06 -5.80
C LEU A 466 -8.18 38.36 -6.02
N ILE A 467 -8.38 37.64 -7.13
CA ILE A 467 -9.66 36.96 -7.38
C ILE A 467 -9.96 35.91 -6.31
N ASN A 468 -8.96 35.14 -5.88
CA ASN A 468 -9.17 34.08 -4.89
C ASN A 468 -9.57 34.69 -3.55
N THR A 469 -8.97 35.82 -3.19
CA THR A 469 -9.32 36.57 -1.98
C THR A 469 -10.75 37.11 -2.06
N LEU A 470 -11.11 37.76 -3.18
CA LEU A 470 -12.44 38.35 -3.35
C LEU A 470 -13.54 37.30 -3.49
N ALA A 471 -13.28 36.18 -4.18
CA ALA A 471 -14.20 35.07 -4.29
C ALA A 471 -14.44 34.40 -2.93
N ALA A 472 -13.39 34.15 -2.14
CA ALA A 472 -13.53 33.62 -0.79
C ALA A 472 -14.37 34.54 0.11
N GLU A 473 -14.11 35.86 0.07
CA GLU A 473 -14.88 36.86 0.82
C GLU A 473 -16.35 36.89 0.34
N PHE A 474 -16.60 36.86 -0.97
CA PHE A 474 -17.95 36.82 -1.53
C PHE A 474 -18.72 35.59 -1.06
N LEU A 475 -18.11 34.40 -1.15
CA LEU A 475 -18.73 33.15 -0.70
C LEU A 475 -19.03 33.19 0.81
N TYR A 476 -18.08 33.71 1.60
CA TYR A 476 -18.24 33.85 3.05
C TYR A 476 -19.38 34.81 3.43
N GLN A 477 -19.41 36.01 2.84
CA GLN A 477 -20.44 37.02 3.10
C GLN A 477 -21.84 36.55 2.70
N ASN A 478 -21.94 35.75 1.63
CA ASN A 478 -23.19 35.18 1.14
C ASN A 478 -23.54 33.82 1.78
N GLN A 479 -22.74 33.34 2.74
CA GLN A 479 -22.95 32.07 3.45
C GLN A 479 -23.05 30.86 2.50
N ILE A 480 -22.28 30.88 1.40
CA ILE A 480 -22.23 29.78 0.44
C ILE A 480 -21.17 28.77 0.92
N PRO A 481 -21.54 27.50 1.17
CA PRO A 481 -20.56 26.48 1.54
C PRO A 481 -19.50 26.29 0.45
N ALA A 482 -18.23 26.39 0.84
CA ALA A 482 -17.09 26.28 -0.05
C ALA A 482 -15.87 25.69 0.69
N ILE A 483 -14.88 25.25 -0.09
CA ILE A 483 -13.58 24.82 0.41
C ILE A 483 -12.69 26.07 0.51
N TYR A 484 -12.10 26.31 1.68
CA TYR A 484 -11.26 27.47 1.93
C TYR A 484 -9.82 27.03 2.14
N ARG A 485 -8.90 27.58 1.34
CA ARG A 485 -7.47 27.34 1.55
C ARG A 485 -6.94 28.30 2.61
N SER A 486 -6.53 27.77 3.76
CA SER A 486 -5.94 28.56 4.84
C SER A 486 -4.52 28.09 5.20
N GLN A 487 -3.71 29.05 5.65
CA GLN A 487 -2.36 28.82 6.12
C GLN A 487 -2.19 29.53 7.47
N PRO A 488 -2.13 28.78 8.59
CA PRO A 488 -1.87 29.38 9.90
C PRO A 488 -0.49 30.06 9.94
N LYS A 489 -0.32 30.98 10.91
CA LYS A 489 0.97 31.64 11.17
C LYS A 489 2.07 30.59 11.41
N PRO A 490 3.31 30.87 10.99
CA PRO A 490 4.43 29.98 11.30
C PRO A 490 4.58 29.81 12.81
N LEU A 491 5.03 28.62 13.23
CA LEU A 491 5.32 28.30 14.62
C LEU A 491 6.47 29.16 15.16
N GLU A 492 7.43 29.49 14.30
CA GLU A 492 8.58 30.34 14.59
C GLU A 492 9.00 31.11 13.34
N ILE A 493 9.47 32.35 13.51
CA ILE A 493 10.00 33.20 12.43
C ILE A 493 11.50 33.31 12.58
N ILE A 494 12.23 32.88 11.56
CA ILE A 494 13.69 32.98 11.46
C ILE A 494 14.07 34.37 10.93
N GLU A 495 14.92 35.07 11.67
CA GLU A 495 15.50 36.36 11.28
C GLU A 495 16.50 36.21 10.12
N ASN A 496 16.66 37.27 9.31
CA ASN A 496 17.60 37.34 8.17
C ASN A 496 17.43 36.24 7.11
N ARG A 497 16.30 35.52 7.10
CA ARG A 497 16.04 34.43 6.16
C ARG A 497 16.08 34.85 4.69
N GLU A 498 15.74 36.10 4.37
CA GLU A 498 15.67 36.55 2.97
C GLU A 498 17.03 36.53 2.26
N GLU A 499 18.11 36.69 3.02
CA GLU A 499 19.48 36.76 2.50
C GLU A 499 20.14 35.40 2.31
N ASN A 500 19.51 34.31 2.80
CA ASN A 500 20.15 33.00 2.88
C ASN A 500 19.19 31.85 2.56
N LEU A 501 19.45 31.13 1.46
CA LEU A 501 18.65 29.98 1.03
C LEU A 501 18.53 28.89 2.10
N TYR A 502 19.59 28.60 2.85
CA TYR A 502 19.55 27.62 3.93
C TYR A 502 18.58 28.06 5.04
N LEU A 503 18.58 29.33 5.42
CA LEU A 503 17.62 29.86 6.40
C LEU A 503 16.18 29.82 5.86
N LYS A 504 15.96 30.07 4.56
CA LYS A 504 14.63 29.87 3.93
C LYS A 504 14.16 28.42 4.02
N LEU A 505 15.04 27.46 3.77
CA LEU A 505 14.72 26.04 3.86
C LEU A 505 14.43 25.59 5.30
N ILE A 506 15.14 26.13 6.29
CA ILE A 506 14.79 25.89 7.70
C ILE A 506 13.42 26.49 8.00
N GLN A 507 13.13 27.71 7.53
CA GLN A 507 11.86 28.37 7.78
C GLN A 507 10.65 27.53 7.33
N LEU A 508 10.77 26.78 6.23
CA LEU A 508 9.71 25.88 5.77
C LEU A 508 9.34 24.80 6.80
N LYS A 509 10.27 24.37 7.65
CA LYS A 509 10.02 23.39 8.72
C LYS A 509 9.17 23.95 9.86
N TYR A 510 9.13 25.27 10.00
CA TYR A 510 8.33 25.98 11.00
C TYR A 510 7.01 26.52 10.43
N LEU A 511 6.75 26.34 9.14
CA LEU A 511 5.42 26.59 8.60
C LEU A 511 4.45 25.56 9.18
N ALA A 512 3.31 26.03 9.68
CA ALA A 512 2.20 25.14 9.98
C ALA A 512 1.77 24.42 8.70
N LYS A 513 1.18 23.23 8.81
CA LYS A 513 0.58 22.57 7.65
C LYS A 513 -0.57 23.44 7.13
N SER A 514 -0.69 23.54 5.81
CA SER A 514 -1.86 24.16 5.20
C SER A 514 -3.10 23.34 5.47
N GLU A 515 -4.24 24.02 5.55
CA GLU A 515 -5.56 23.43 5.77
C GLU A 515 -6.44 23.74 4.54
N LEU A 516 -7.25 22.77 4.14
CA LEU A 516 -8.25 22.86 3.07
C LEU A 516 -9.65 22.68 3.66
#